data_AF-A0A8D8CVI6-F1
#
_entry.id   AF-A0A8D8CVI6-F1
#
_cell.length_a   1.000
_cell.length_b   1.000
_cell.length_c   1.000
_cell.angle_alpha   90.00
_cell.angle_beta   90.00
_cell.angle_gamma   90.00
#
_symmetry.space_group_name_H-M   'P 1'
#
loop_
_entity.id
_entity.type
_entity.pdbx_description
1 polymer ?
#
loop_
_entity_poly.entity_id
_entity_poly.type
_entity_poly.pdbx_seq_one_letter_code
_entity_poly.pdbx_strand_id
1 'polypeptide(L)'
;YFLLPQGQLGAGETSLRQTAERVLRETVGDSLQVTFYGNAPVGFYKYKYPAAAKRDALGAKVFFFRCVLKEGSANVGEGSVKVQWLDQGELAKTLQEPYYRSVSQFLL
;
A
#
# COMPACT_ATOMS: atom_id res chain seq x y z
N TYR A 1 -9.74 -8.69 4.92
CA TYR A 1 -10.01 -7.62 3.94
C TYR A 1 -8.75 -7.37 3.14
N PHE A 2 -8.87 -7.13 1.84
CA PHE A 2 -7.72 -6.75 1.03
C PHE A 2 -7.43 -5.26 1.20
N LEU A 3 -6.15 -4.93 1.28
CA LEU A 3 -5.60 -3.59 1.36
C LEU A 3 -4.32 -3.58 0.53
N LEU A 4 -3.94 -2.40 0.01
CA LEU A 4 -2.62 -2.24 -0.58
C LEU A 4 -1.55 -2.39 0.52
N PRO A 5 -0.33 -2.85 0.19
CA PRO A 5 0.77 -2.94 1.15
C PRO A 5 1.00 -1.59 1.85
N GLN A 6 0.89 -1.59 3.18
CA GLN A 6 1.04 -0.39 4.02
C GLN A 6 1.68 -0.75 5.36
N GLY A 7 2.44 0.18 5.93
CA GLY A 7 3.11 0.01 7.21
C GLY A 7 3.34 1.35 7.90
N GLN A 8 3.69 1.30 9.19
CA GLN A 8 4.05 2.49 9.95
C GLN A 8 5.46 2.95 9.59
N LEU A 9 5.69 4.26 9.64
CA LEU A 9 7.00 4.86 9.55
C LEU A 9 7.85 4.39 10.74
N GLY A 10 8.96 3.70 10.45
CA GLY A 10 9.89 3.19 11.45
C GLY A 10 10.80 4.28 12.01
N ALA A 11 11.30 4.10 13.24
CA ALA A 11 12.10 5.09 13.96
C ALA A 11 13.43 5.47 13.27
N GLY A 12 13.93 4.64 12.34
CA GLY A 12 15.17 4.88 11.58
C GLY A 12 14.94 5.30 10.12
N GLU A 13 13.70 5.45 9.68
CA GLU A 13 13.37 5.81 8.30
C GLU A 13 13.31 7.34 8.13
N THR A 14 13.96 7.87 7.09
CA THR A 14 14.03 9.32 6.86
C THR A 14 12.94 9.83 5.91
N SER A 15 12.20 8.93 5.26
CA SER A 15 11.12 9.30 4.34
C SER A 15 10.01 8.26 4.26
N LEU A 16 8.80 8.72 3.95
CA LEU A 16 7.64 7.84 3.70
C LEU A 16 7.84 6.93 2.48
N ARG A 17 8.66 7.35 1.51
CA ARG A 17 9.02 6.53 0.36
C ARG A 17 9.84 5.31 0.78
N GLN A 18 10.85 5.49 1.64
CA GLN A 18 11.63 4.37 2.18
C GLN A 18 10.73 3.37 2.92
N THR A 19 9.75 3.86 3.68
CA THR A 19 8.72 3.00 4.30
C THR A 19 7.96 2.19 3.26
N ALA A 20 7.54 2.81 2.15
CA ALA A 20 6.85 2.10 1.07
C ALA A 20 7.73 1.02 0.41
N GLU A 21 9.01 1.33 0.18
CA GLU A 21 9.99 0.37 -0.36
C GLU A 21 10.21 -0.82 0.57
N ARG A 22 10.39 -0.57 1.88
CA ARG A 22 10.52 -1.63 2.88
C ARG A 22 9.27 -2.48 2.98
N VAL A 23 8.10 -1.86 3.12
CA VAL A 23 6.81 -2.56 3.27
C VAL A 23 6.54 -3.45 2.07
N LEU A 24 6.81 -2.96 0.85
CA LEU A 24 6.66 -3.77 -0.35
C LEU A 24 7.55 -5.02 -0.26
N ARG A 25 8.84 -4.84 0.02
CA ARG A 25 9.81 -5.94 0.17
C ARG A 25 9.40 -6.94 1.25
N GLU A 26 8.95 -6.47 2.41
CA GLU A 26 8.47 -7.34 3.50
C GLU A 26 7.20 -8.11 3.13
N THR A 27 6.32 -7.52 2.32
CA THR A 27 5.03 -8.11 1.96
C THR A 27 5.15 -9.15 0.84
N VAL A 28 5.95 -8.84 -0.19
CA VAL A 28 6.02 -9.64 -1.43
C VAL A 28 7.36 -10.31 -1.68
N GLY A 29 8.37 -10.00 -0.86
CA GLY A 29 9.75 -10.48 -1.01
C GLY A 29 10.61 -9.63 -1.97
N ASP A 30 11.91 -9.94 -2.02
CA ASP A 30 12.90 -9.29 -2.89
C ASP A 30 12.79 -9.71 -4.37
N SER A 31 11.96 -10.71 -4.68
CA SER A 31 11.76 -11.23 -6.04
C SER A 31 10.99 -10.27 -6.94
N LEU A 32 10.19 -9.37 -6.35
CA LEU A 32 9.45 -8.33 -7.06
C LEU A 32 10.35 -7.12 -7.32
N GLN A 33 10.74 -6.92 -8.59
CA GLN A 33 11.55 -5.78 -8.97
C GLN A 33 10.66 -4.62 -9.44
N VAL A 34 10.72 -3.50 -8.72
CA VAL A 34 9.93 -2.30 -9.04
C VAL A 34 10.79 -1.04 -9.14
N THR A 35 10.26 -0.03 -9.82
CA THR A 35 10.81 1.33 -9.84
C THR A 35 9.76 2.30 -9.29
N PHE A 36 10.06 3.01 -8.21
CA PHE A 36 9.18 4.02 -7.64
C PHE A 36 9.21 5.34 -8.44
N TYR A 37 8.05 5.97 -8.57
CA TYR A 37 7.92 7.27 -9.23
C TYR A 37 8.13 8.41 -8.22
N GLY A 38 9.28 9.09 -8.34
CA GLY A 38 9.59 10.27 -7.52
C GLY A 38 9.61 10.00 -6.01
N ASN A 39 9.65 11.09 -5.23
CA ASN A 39 9.66 11.04 -3.77
C ASN A 39 8.35 11.55 -3.14
N ALA A 40 7.39 11.98 -3.95
CA ALA A 40 6.11 12.50 -3.48
C ALA A 40 5.04 11.40 -3.53
N PRO A 41 4.15 11.33 -2.52
CA PRO A 41 3.02 10.41 -2.57
C PRO A 41 2.03 10.85 -3.66
N VAL A 42 1.42 9.88 -4.34
CA VAL A 42 0.39 10.13 -5.37
C VAL A 42 -0.99 10.38 -4.79
N GLY A 43 -1.19 10.00 -3.53
CA GLY A 43 -2.44 10.19 -2.82
C GLY A 43 -2.34 9.77 -1.36
N PHE A 44 -3.45 9.93 -0.65
CA PHE A 44 -3.54 9.49 0.74
C PHE A 44 -4.96 9.02 1.08
N TYR A 45 -5.07 8.16 2.09
CA TYR A 45 -6.33 7.77 2.70
C TYR A 45 -6.27 8.05 4.21
N LYS A 46 -7.35 8.58 4.79
CA LYS A 46 -7.43 8.85 6.22
C LYS A 46 -8.65 8.17 6.83
N TYR A 47 -8.50 7.62 8.03
CA TYR A 47 -9.60 7.04 8.78
C TYR A 47 -9.41 7.24 10.27
N LYS A 48 -10.52 7.29 11.01
CA LYS A 48 -10.52 7.36 12.47
C LYS A 48 -10.57 5.94 13.04
N TYR A 49 -9.89 5.72 14.17
CA TYR A 49 -10.04 4.45 14.87
C TYR A 49 -11.41 4.36 15.55
N PRO A 50 -11.98 3.16 15.73
CA PRO A 50 -13.18 2.98 16.53
C PRO A 50 -12.97 3.54 17.93
N ALA A 51 -13.99 4.17 18.54
CA ALA A 51 -13.89 4.74 19.89
C ALA A 51 -13.49 3.71 20.95
N ALA A 52 -13.78 2.43 20.72
CA ALA A 52 -13.39 1.32 21.60
C ALA A 52 -11.89 0.96 21.54
N ALA A 53 -11.16 1.41 20.51
CA ALA A 53 -9.73 1.17 20.40
C ALA A 53 -8.99 2.16 21.32
N LYS A 54 -8.51 1.70 22.47
CA LYS A 54 -7.60 2.47 23.34
C LYS A 54 -6.27 2.67 22.62
N ARG A 55 -6.12 3.79 21.92
CA ARG A 55 -4.89 4.21 21.25
C ARG A 55 -4.63 5.69 21.52
N ASP A 56 -3.37 6.06 21.58
CA ASP A 56 -2.94 7.45 21.79
C ASP A 56 -3.25 8.36 20.59
N ALA A 57 -3.55 7.79 19.43
CA ALA A 57 -3.89 8.50 18.20
C ALA A 57 -5.38 8.35 17.85
N LEU A 58 -5.98 9.41 17.29
CA LEU A 58 -7.39 9.44 16.87
C LEU A 58 -7.67 8.61 15.60
N GLY A 59 -6.64 8.27 14.84
CA GLY A 59 -6.77 7.62 13.54
C GLY A 59 -5.43 7.44 12.84
N ALA A 60 -5.49 7.13 11.55
CA ALA A 60 -4.34 6.97 10.69
C ALA A 60 -4.50 7.74 9.38
N LYS A 61 -3.35 8.17 8.84
CA LYS A 61 -3.22 8.72 7.49
C LYS A 61 -2.20 7.87 6.74
N VAL A 62 -2.64 7.24 5.66
CA VAL A 62 -1.87 6.35 4.80
C VAL A 62 -1.52 7.13 3.55
N PHE A 63 -0.25 7.16 3.18
CA PHE A 63 0.25 7.81 1.97
C PHE A 63 0.63 6.75 0.95
N PHE A 64 0.17 6.90 -0.29
CA PHE A 64 0.41 5.95 -1.36
C PHE A 64 1.51 6.45 -2.27
N PHE A 65 2.42 5.54 -2.60
CA PHE A 65 3.49 5.78 -3.57
C PHE A 65 3.27 4.85 -4.75
N ARG A 66 3.44 5.41 -5.95
CA ARG A 66 3.31 4.64 -7.17
C ARG A 66 4.66 4.06 -7.56
N CYS A 67 4.64 2.82 -8.04
CA CYS A 67 5.78 2.19 -8.69
C CYS A 67 5.33 1.49 -9.97
N VAL A 68 6.30 1.10 -10.80
CA VAL A 68 6.10 0.26 -11.97
C VAL A 68 6.90 -1.03 -11.82
N LEU A 69 6.30 -2.13 -12.22
CA LEU A 69 6.96 -3.44 -12.28
C LEU A 69 8.02 -3.43 -13.39
N LYS A 70 9.23 -3.90 -13.09
CA LYS A 70 10.26 -4.08 -14.11
C LYS A 70 9.99 -5.34 -14.92
N GLU A 71 10.35 -5.30 -16.19
CA GLU A 71 10.29 -6.45 -17.08
C GLU A 71 11.17 -7.59 -16.52
N GLY A 72 10.66 -8.82 -16.55
CA GLY A 72 11.34 -9.99 -15.96
C GLY A 72 11.23 -10.11 -14.44
N SER A 73 10.42 -9.28 -13.77
CA SER A 73 10.11 -9.48 -12.35
C SER A 73 9.41 -10.82 -12.12
N ALA A 74 9.75 -11.47 -11.01
CA ALA A 74 9.11 -12.72 -10.62
C ALA A 74 7.61 -12.51 -10.29
N ASN A 75 6.84 -13.59 -10.43
CA ASN A 75 5.46 -13.62 -9.96
C ASN A 75 5.40 -13.56 -8.42
N VAL A 76 4.32 -12.97 -7.92
CA VAL A 76 4.06 -12.85 -6.48
C VAL A 76 3.07 -13.93 -6.06
N GLY A 77 3.23 -14.49 -4.86
CA GLY A 77 2.26 -15.44 -4.30
C GLY A 77 2.86 -16.73 -3.72
N GLU A 78 4.18 -16.87 -3.72
CA GLU A 78 4.85 -18.04 -3.12
C GLU A 78 5.04 -17.91 -1.59
N GLY A 79 4.65 -16.78 -1.00
CA GLY A 79 4.74 -16.50 0.43
C GLY A 79 3.47 -16.82 1.23
N SER A 80 3.51 -16.56 2.53
CA SER A 80 2.38 -16.73 3.45
C SER A 80 1.26 -15.69 3.28
N VAL A 81 1.53 -14.60 2.57
CA VAL A 81 0.58 -13.51 2.32
C VAL A 81 -0.18 -13.76 1.02
N LYS A 82 -1.52 -13.70 1.07
CA LYS A 82 -2.36 -13.78 -0.11
C LYS A 82 -2.25 -12.48 -0.92
N VAL A 83 -1.62 -12.56 -2.08
CA VAL A 83 -1.48 -11.47 -3.04
C VAL A 83 -2.29 -11.79 -4.30
N GLN A 84 -2.89 -10.76 -4.89
CA GLN A 84 -3.64 -10.89 -6.14
C GLN A 84 -3.39 -9.65 -7.00
N TRP A 85 -3.17 -9.88 -8.30
CA TRP A 85 -3.18 -8.84 -9.32
C TRP A 85 -4.62 -8.65 -9.78
N LEU A 86 -5.10 -7.41 -9.74
CA LEU A 86 -6.48 -7.06 -10.04
C LEU A 86 -6.54 -5.94 -11.06
N ASP A 87 -7.52 -6.00 -11.96
CA ASP A 87 -7.87 -4.85 -12.79
C ASP A 87 -8.68 -3.80 -11.99
N GLN A 88 -8.95 -2.63 -12.60
CA GLN A 88 -9.68 -1.55 -11.92
C GLN A 88 -11.12 -1.94 -11.53
N GLY A 89 -11.78 -2.79 -12.30
CA GLY A 89 -13.14 -3.25 -12.05
C GLY A 89 -13.22 -4.30 -10.94
N GLU A 90 -12.25 -5.22 -10.89
CA GLU A 90 -12.09 -6.19 -9.81
C GLU A 90 -11.69 -5.52 -8.49
N LEU A 91 -10.85 -4.47 -8.58
CA LEU A 91 -10.46 -3.67 -7.43
C LEU A 91 -11.68 -3.03 -6.74
N ALA A 92 -12.65 -2.53 -7.52
CA ALA A 92 -13.89 -1.95 -7.02
C ALA A 92 -14.75 -2.94 -6.22
N LYS A 93 -14.73 -4.22 -6.62
CA LYS A 93 -15.48 -5.29 -5.95
C LYS A 93 -14.74 -5.83 -4.71
N THR A 94 -13.43 -5.66 -4.67
CA THR A 94 -12.55 -6.25 -3.66
C THR A 94 -12.31 -5.32 -2.46
N LEU A 95 -12.16 -4.03 -2.73
CA LEU A 95 -11.88 -3.01 -1.70
C LEU A 95 -13.16 -2.48 -1.07
N GLN A 96 -13.08 -2.11 0.21
CA GLN A 96 -14.20 -1.41 0.87
C GLN A 96 -14.42 -0.04 0.24
N GLU A 97 -15.68 0.37 0.09
CA GLU A 97 -16.06 1.55 -0.68
C GLU A 97 -15.34 2.86 -0.26
N PRO A 98 -15.19 3.20 1.03
CA PRO A 98 -14.48 4.42 1.43
C PRO A 98 -12.99 4.40 1.04
N TYR A 99 -12.37 3.23 1.08
CA TYR A 99 -10.97 3.03 0.71
C TYR A 99 -10.81 3.06 -0.81
N TYR A 100 -11.68 2.34 -1.53
CA TYR A 100 -11.70 2.32 -2.99
C TYR A 100 -11.85 3.73 -3.58
N ARG A 101 -12.82 4.52 -3.08
CA ARG A 101 -13.05 5.91 -3.53
C ARG A 101 -11.82 6.80 -3.38
N SER A 102 -10.94 6.52 -2.42
CA SER A 102 -9.69 7.25 -2.23
C SER A 102 -8.61 6.76 -3.19
N VAL A 103 -8.49 5.43 -3.34
CA VAL A 103 -7.46 4.80 -4.17
C VAL A 103 -7.71 5.06 -5.66
N SER A 104 -8.96 5.02 -6.11
CA SER A 104 -9.34 5.21 -7.51
C SER A 104 -9.01 6.59 -8.06
N GLN A 105 -8.75 7.58 -7.21
CA GLN A 105 -8.42 8.95 -7.66
C GLN A 105 -7.01 9.10 -8.22
N PHE A 106 -6.11 8.17 -7.89
CA PHE A 106 -4.70 8.22 -8.28
C PHE A 106 -4.23 6.95 -9.00
N LEU A 107 -5.16 6.07 -9.36
CA LEU A 107 -4.93 5.02 -10.35
C LEU A 107 -5.14 5.64 -11.74
N LEU A 108 -4.23 5.35 -12.67
CA LEU A 108 -4.42 5.69 -14.09
C LEU A 108 -5.29 4.64 -14.76
#